data_AF-A0A1D1ZCF7-F1
#
_entry.id   AF-A0A1D1ZCF7-F1
#
_cell.length_a   1.000
_cell.length_b   1.000
_cell.length_c   1.000
_cell.angle_alpha   90.00
_cell.angle_beta   90.00
_cell.angle_gamma   90.00
#
_symmetry.space_group_name_H-M   'P 1'
#
loop_
_entity.id
_entity.type
_entity.pdbx_description
1 polymer ?
#
loop_
_entity_poly.entity_id
_entity_poly.type
_entity_poly.pdbx_seq_one_letter_code
_entity_poly.pdbx_strand_id
1 'polypeptide(L)'
;LLANALQDTDNQHFVLLSDSCVPLHNFDFVYSYLMETNISFIDCFEDPGPHGRGRYSDQMLPEIEKMDWRKGAQWFSMKRQHALIVLADSLYYTKFKLYCKPDMEGRNCYSDEHYLPTLFHMIDPLGIANW
;
A
#
# COMPACT_ATOMS: atom_id res chain seq x y z
N LEU A 1 -10.34 8.61 -4.47
CA LEU A 1 -11.23 7.60 -3.86
C LEU A 1 -11.08 7.60 -2.34
N LEU A 2 -9.94 7.16 -1.79
CA LEU A 2 -9.71 7.06 -0.34
C LEU A 2 -10.04 8.35 0.44
N ALA A 3 -9.56 9.51 -0.04
CA ALA A 3 -9.82 10.79 0.61
C ALA A 3 -11.32 11.17 0.69
N ASN A 4 -12.11 10.81 -0.31
CA ASN A 4 -13.56 11.06 -0.29
C ASN A 4 -14.25 10.11 0.69
N ALA A 5 -13.86 8.84 0.72
CA ALA A 5 -14.44 7.87 1.64
C ALA A 5 -14.14 8.20 3.11
N LEU A 6 -13.00 8.84 3.40
CA LEU A 6 -12.63 9.27 4.76
C LEU A 6 -13.45 10.44 5.31
N GLN A 7 -14.13 11.20 4.45
CA GLN A 7 -14.98 12.31 4.90
C GLN A 7 -16.12 11.81 5.79
N ASP A 8 -16.61 10.60 5.53
CA ASP A 8 -17.51 9.90 6.42
C ASP A 8 -16.73 9.38 7.64
N THR A 9 -17.14 9.83 8.83
CA THR A 9 -16.52 9.44 10.10
C THR A 9 -16.82 8.02 10.50
N ASP A 10 -17.90 7.43 9.97
CA ASP A 10 -18.35 6.09 10.29
C ASP A 10 -17.55 5.02 9.52
N ASN A 11 -16.91 5.41 8.42
CA ASN A 11 -16.00 4.53 7.67
C ASN A 11 -14.73 4.22 8.48
N GLN A 12 -14.72 3.03 9.10
CA GLN A 12 -13.58 2.51 9.88
C GLN A 12 -12.62 1.64 9.07
N HIS A 13 -13.06 1.13 7.91
CA HIS A 13 -12.30 0.19 7.11
C HIS A 13 -12.49 0.47 5.61
N PHE A 14 -11.42 0.33 4.84
CA PHE A 14 -11.36 0.70 3.42
C PHE A 14 -10.83 -0.48 2.61
N VAL A 15 -11.60 -0.93 1.63
CA VAL A 15 -11.23 -2.05 0.75
C VAL A 15 -11.21 -1.55 -0.69
N LEU A 16 -10.11 -1.80 -1.41
CA LEU A 16 -10.02 -1.53 -2.85
C LEU A 16 -10.38 -2.80 -3.62
N LEU A 17 -11.34 -2.69 -4.53
CA LEU A 17 -11.81 -3.76 -5.40
C LEU A 17 -11.97 -3.24 -6.84
N SER A 18 -12.14 -4.15 -7.79
CA SER A 18 -12.53 -3.86 -9.18
C SER A 18 -13.71 -4.71 -9.61
N ASP A 19 -14.23 -4.44 -10.80
CA ASP A 19 -15.40 -5.14 -11.38
C ASP A 19 -15.14 -6.63 -11.65
N SER A 20 -13.89 -7.08 -11.63
CA SER A 20 -13.53 -8.50 -11.74
C SER A 20 -13.41 -9.21 -10.39
N CYS A 21 -13.54 -8.50 -9.26
CA CYS A 21 -13.50 -9.09 -7.94
C CYS A 21 -14.83 -9.78 -7.60
N VAL A 22 -14.76 -11.02 -7.11
CA VAL A 22 -15.92 -11.79 -6.68
C VAL A 22 -15.76 -12.18 -5.21
N PRO A 23 -16.77 -11.94 -4.35
CA PRO A 23 -16.70 -12.34 -2.95
C PRO A 23 -16.70 -13.87 -2.82
N LEU A 24 -15.77 -14.40 -2.02
CA LEU A 24 -15.68 -15.85 -1.73
C LEU A 24 -16.36 -16.24 -0.41
N HIS A 25 -16.63 -15.26 0.44
CA HIS A 25 -17.34 -15.41 1.71
C HIS A 25 -18.53 -14.45 1.77
N ASN A 26 -19.50 -14.77 2.63
CA ASN A 26 -20.65 -13.89 2.85
C ASN A 26 -20.24 -12.58 3.54
N PHE A 27 -21.12 -11.58 3.48
CA PHE A 27 -20.85 -10.27 4.05
C PHE A 27 -20.57 -10.31 5.56
N ASP A 28 -21.38 -11.04 6.32
CA ASP A 28 -21.24 -11.10 7.78
C ASP A 28 -19.85 -11.63 8.19
N PHE A 29 -19.36 -12.66 7.51
CA PHE A 29 -18.01 -13.19 7.73
C PHE A 29 -16.95 -12.12 7.44
N VAL A 30 -17.01 -11.47 6.29
CA VAL A 30 -16.02 -10.47 5.87
C VAL A 30 -16.05 -9.26 6.81
N TYR A 31 -17.25 -8.78 7.14
CA TYR A 31 -17.45 -7.66 8.04
C TYR A 31 -16.87 -7.95 9.42
N SER A 32 -17.27 -9.06 10.06
CA SER A 32 -16.74 -9.42 11.38
C SER A 32 -15.22 -9.59 11.34
N TYR A 33 -14.68 -10.29 10.34
CA TYR A 33 -13.24 -10.50 10.22
C TYR A 33 -12.45 -9.18 10.11
N LEU A 34 -12.89 -8.26 9.24
CA LEU A 34 -12.21 -6.98 9.03
C LEU A 34 -12.37 -6.03 10.23
N MET A 35 -13.53 -6.05 10.89
CA MET A 35 -13.80 -5.18 12.04
C MET A 35 -13.08 -5.65 13.32
N GLU A 36 -12.98 -6.97 13.52
CA GLU A 36 -12.37 -7.57 14.72
C GLU A 36 -10.84 -7.65 14.66
N THR A 37 -10.24 -7.68 13.46
CA THR A 37 -8.78 -7.65 13.34
C THR A 37 -8.20 -6.30 13.75
N ASN A 38 -6.99 -6.28 14.31
CA ASN A 38 -6.29 -5.05 14.67
C ASN A 38 -5.27 -4.59 13.63
N ILE A 39 -5.11 -5.35 12.53
CA ILE A 39 -4.14 -5.06 11.47
C ILE A 39 -4.84 -4.67 10.17
N SER A 40 -4.07 -4.09 9.25
CA SER A 40 -4.46 -3.91 7.86
C SER A 40 -3.82 -4.94 6.95
N PHE A 41 -4.54 -5.37 5.93
CA PHE A 41 -4.05 -6.30 4.93
C PHE A 41 -3.50 -5.49 3.76
N ILE A 42 -2.20 -5.25 3.85
CA ILE A 42 -1.37 -4.66 2.80
C ILE A 42 -0.26 -5.67 2.57
N ASP A 43 -0.20 -6.20 1.36
CA ASP A 43 0.83 -7.15 0.98
C ASP A 43 2.20 -6.45 1.01
N CYS A 44 3.19 -7.06 1.65
CA CYS A 44 4.45 -6.38 1.94
C CYS A 44 5.59 -7.38 2.08
N PHE A 45 6.34 -7.54 0.99
CA PHE A 45 7.47 -8.44 0.92
C PHE A 45 8.66 -7.82 0.20
N GLU A 46 9.83 -8.42 0.40
CA GLU A 46 11.02 -8.09 -0.35
C GLU A 46 11.15 -8.98 -1.59
N ASP A 47 11.18 -8.36 -2.76
CA ASP A 47 11.41 -9.06 -4.03
C ASP A 47 12.80 -8.66 -4.58
N PRO A 48 13.81 -9.56 -4.56
CA PRO A 48 15.14 -9.25 -5.08
C PRO A 48 15.18 -9.22 -6.61
N GLY A 49 14.12 -9.63 -7.30
CA GLY A 49 14.02 -9.75 -8.74
C GLY A 49 13.80 -8.43 -9.49
N PRO A 50 13.68 -8.51 -10.83
CA PRO A 50 13.52 -7.35 -11.71
C PRO A 50 12.22 -6.56 -11.48
N HIS A 51 11.21 -7.20 -10.89
CA HIS A 51 9.91 -6.58 -10.57
C HIS A 51 9.84 -6.01 -9.15
N GLY A 52 10.87 -6.24 -8.32
CA GLY A 52 10.99 -5.72 -6.97
C GLY A 52 12.09 -4.67 -6.88
N ARG A 53 13.23 -5.04 -6.29
CA ARG A 53 14.43 -4.20 -6.17
C ARG A 53 14.94 -3.69 -7.52
N GLY A 54 14.71 -4.41 -8.63
CA GLY A 54 15.07 -3.94 -9.98
C GLY A 54 14.36 -2.64 -10.39
N ARG A 55 13.25 -2.30 -9.74
CA ARG A 55 12.49 -1.07 -10.00
C ARG A 55 12.87 0.10 -9.09
N TYR A 56 13.72 -0.11 -8.08
CA TYR A 56 14.11 0.92 -7.11
C TYR A 56 15.02 1.99 -7.73
N SER A 57 14.65 3.27 -7.64
CA SER A 57 15.48 4.40 -8.07
C SER A 57 16.35 4.98 -6.97
N ASP A 58 17.61 5.28 -7.27
CA ASP A 58 18.49 6.01 -6.34
C ASP A 58 17.99 7.44 -6.05
N GLN A 59 17.11 8.00 -6.89
CA GLN A 59 16.43 9.27 -6.63
C GLN A 59 15.41 9.19 -5.47
N MET A 60 15.10 7.99 -5.01
CA MET A 60 14.30 7.76 -3.80
C MET A 60 15.06 8.15 -2.52
N LEU A 61 16.41 8.17 -2.57
CA LEU A 61 17.25 8.61 -1.45
C LEU A 61 17.10 10.12 -1.18
N PRO A 62 17.37 10.56 0.08
CA PRO A 62 17.59 9.74 1.27
C PRO A 62 16.31 9.21 1.91
N GLU A 63 15.13 9.64 1.46
CA GLU A 63 13.86 9.38 2.14
C GLU A 63 13.50 7.90 2.17
N ILE A 64 13.80 7.14 1.10
CA ILE A 64 13.54 5.70 1.04
C ILE A 64 14.83 5.01 0.66
N GLU A 65 15.43 4.31 1.62
CA GLU A 65 16.59 3.48 1.35
C GLU A 65 16.19 2.22 0.58
N LYS A 66 17.14 1.66 -0.18
CA LYS A 66 16.89 0.45 -0.97
C LYS A 66 16.50 -0.75 -0.10
N MET A 67 16.94 -0.79 1.16
CA MET A 67 16.58 -1.85 2.11
C MET A 67 15.13 -1.79 2.57
N ASP A 68 14.52 -0.60 2.54
CA ASP A 68 13.13 -0.37 2.94
C ASP A 68 12.15 -0.59 1.78
N TRP A 69 12.66 -0.67 0.55
CA TRP A 69 11.85 -0.88 -0.65
C TRP A 69 11.10 -2.22 -0.57
N ARG A 70 9.77 -2.16 -0.64
CA ARG A 70 8.90 -3.33 -0.62
C ARG A 70 8.03 -3.41 -1.85
N LYS A 71 7.52 -4.61 -2.10
CA LYS A 71 6.55 -4.92 -3.13
C LYS A 71 5.31 -5.54 -2.48
N GLY A 72 4.17 -5.38 -3.14
CA GLY A 72 2.91 -5.97 -2.76
C GLY A 72 1.91 -5.92 -3.91
N ALA A 73 0.74 -6.49 -3.69
CA ALA A 73 -0.42 -6.26 -4.54
C ALA A 73 -0.92 -4.81 -4.47
N GLN A 74 -1.51 -4.35 -5.58
CA GLN A 74 -2.28 -3.09 -5.62
C GLN A 74 -3.51 -3.12 -4.69
N TRP A 75 -4.05 -4.31 -4.42
CA TRP A 75 -5.23 -4.50 -3.58
C TRP A 75 -4.89 -4.37 -2.10
N PHE A 76 -5.77 -3.71 -1.35
CA PHE A 76 -5.61 -3.56 0.08
C PHE A 76 -6.95 -3.62 0.80
N SER A 77 -6.85 -3.90 2.09
CA SER A 77 -7.91 -3.71 3.07
C SER A 77 -7.29 -3.03 4.29
N MET A 78 -7.60 -1.75 4.52
CA MET A 78 -6.92 -0.95 5.55
C MET A 78 -7.87 -0.29 6.53
N LYS A 79 -7.44 -0.21 7.79
CA LYS A 79 -8.15 0.50 8.86
C LYS A 79 -8.01 2.01 8.68
N ARG A 80 -8.97 2.76 9.24
CA ARG A 80 -9.00 4.23 9.18
C ARG A 80 -7.70 4.89 9.61
N GLN A 81 -7.04 4.39 10.65
CA GLN A 81 -5.76 4.93 11.11
C GLN A 81 -4.67 4.93 10.02
N HIS A 82 -4.58 3.84 9.24
CA HIS A 82 -3.62 3.74 8.13
C HIS A 82 -4.06 4.58 6.94
N ALA A 83 -5.36 4.66 6.67
CA ALA A 83 -5.88 5.56 5.63
C ALA A 83 -5.54 7.03 5.92
N LEU A 84 -5.61 7.46 7.19
CA LEU A 84 -5.19 8.80 7.61
C LEU A 84 -3.69 9.04 7.40
N ILE A 85 -2.84 8.04 7.67
CA ILE A 85 -1.39 8.11 7.39
C ILE A 85 -1.15 8.31 5.89
N VAL A 86 -1.83 7.53 5.03
CA VAL A 86 -1.71 7.66 3.56
C VAL A 86 -2.12 9.05 3.08
N LEU A 87 -3.17 9.64 3.66
CA LEU A 87 -3.60 11.00 3.30
C LEU A 87 -2.66 12.09 3.79
N ALA A 88 -2.06 11.89 4.96
CA ALA A 88 -1.12 12.84 5.54
C ALA A 88 0.25 12.79 4.85
N ASP A 89 0.58 11.65 4.23
CA ASP A 89 1.86 11.49 3.54
C ASP A 89 1.91 12.32 2.25
N SER A 90 2.81 13.30 2.27
CA SER A 90 3.22 14.05 1.10
C SER A 90 4.67 13.78 0.71
N LEU A 91 5.50 13.30 1.64
CA LEU A 91 6.93 13.14 1.44
C LEU A 91 7.22 11.90 0.58
N TYR A 92 6.81 10.72 1.06
CA TYR A 92 7.09 9.47 0.36
C TYR A 92 6.25 9.37 -0.91
N TYR A 93 4.96 9.73 -0.84
CA TYR A 93 4.10 9.79 -2.01
C TYR A 93 4.69 10.65 -3.14
N THR A 94 5.29 11.80 -2.83
CA THR A 94 5.95 12.64 -3.85
C THR A 94 7.12 11.92 -4.52
N LYS A 95 7.92 11.15 -3.77
CA LYS A 95 9.01 10.33 -4.34
C LYS A 95 8.46 9.29 -5.30
N PHE A 96 7.45 8.53 -4.91
CA PHE A 96 6.79 7.57 -5.81
C PHE A 96 6.19 8.25 -7.04
N LYS A 97 5.48 9.37 -6.84
CA LYS A 97 4.88 10.15 -7.92
C LYS A 97 5.91 10.70 -8.90
N LEU A 98 7.14 11.01 -8.46
CA LEU A 98 8.18 11.53 -9.34
C LEU A 98 9.01 10.42 -9.98
N TYR A 99 9.30 9.37 -9.20
CA TYR A 99 10.38 8.43 -9.49
C TYR A 99 9.96 6.96 -9.61
N CYS A 100 8.67 6.64 -9.50
CA CYS A 100 8.15 5.31 -9.80
C CYS A 100 7.10 5.40 -10.91
N LYS A 101 7.55 5.34 -12.17
CA LYS A 101 6.72 5.50 -13.37
C LYS A 101 7.13 4.51 -14.47
N PRO A 102 6.26 4.26 -15.45
CA PRO A 102 6.64 3.60 -16.68
C PRO A 102 7.78 4.34 -17.41
N ASP A 103 8.67 3.57 -18.03
CA ASP A 103 9.81 4.04 -18.85
C ASP A 103 10.71 5.11 -18.19
N MET A 104 10.84 5.05 -16.87
CA MET A 104 11.69 5.95 -16.13
C MET A 104 13.11 5.38 -16.09
N GLU A 105 14.08 6.04 -16.73
CA GLU A 105 15.48 5.57 -16.81
C GLU A 105 15.61 4.15 -17.40
N GLY A 106 14.76 3.80 -18.37
CA GLY A 106 14.80 2.49 -19.04
C GLY A 106 14.21 1.34 -18.22
N ARG A 107 13.45 1.63 -17.15
CA ARG A 107 12.73 0.65 -16.33
C ARG A 107 11.28 1.06 -16.12
N ASN A 108 10.44 0.07 -15.89
CA ASN A 108 9.06 0.28 -15.49
C ASN A 108 8.93 0.16 -13.99
N CYS A 109 8.30 1.16 -13.36
CA CYS A 109 7.89 1.11 -11.97
C CYS A 109 6.40 1.43 -11.83
N TYR A 110 5.72 0.70 -10.94
CA TYR A 110 4.28 0.82 -10.69
C TYR A 110 4.05 1.17 -9.23
N SER A 111 3.63 2.41 -8.97
CA SER A 111 3.55 2.94 -7.61
C SER A 111 2.51 2.23 -6.75
N ASP A 112 1.45 1.72 -7.36
CA ASP A 112 0.41 0.92 -6.71
C ASP A 112 0.94 -0.40 -6.11
N GLU A 113 1.97 -0.99 -6.70
CA GLU A 113 2.62 -2.22 -6.20
C GLU A 113 3.73 -1.96 -5.16
N HIS A 114 4.15 -0.71 -4.96
CA HIS A 114 5.34 -0.39 -4.14
C HIS A 114 5.12 0.66 -3.05
N TYR A 115 4.22 1.63 -3.24
CA TYR A 115 4.05 2.76 -2.32
C TYR A 115 3.56 2.32 -0.94
N LEU A 116 2.36 1.73 -0.86
CA LEU A 116 1.78 1.32 0.42
C LEU A 116 2.65 0.28 1.15
N PRO A 117 3.17 -0.77 0.48
CA PRO A 117 4.07 -1.74 1.12
C PRO A 117 5.30 -1.06 1.73
N THR A 118 5.95 -0.17 0.97
CA THR A 118 7.17 0.51 1.44
C THR A 118 6.87 1.48 2.58
N LEU A 119 5.82 2.28 2.45
CA LEU A 119 5.40 3.24 3.48
C LEU A 119 5.14 2.55 4.82
N PHE A 120 4.33 1.48 4.81
CA PHE A 120 3.96 0.81 6.05
C PHE A 120 5.06 -0.09 6.59
N HIS A 121 5.96 -0.60 5.75
CA HIS A 121 7.16 -1.25 6.25
C HIS A 121 8.02 -0.32 7.12
N MET A 122 8.13 0.96 6.73
CA MET A 122 8.91 1.95 7.48
C MET A 122 8.17 2.51 8.69
N ILE A 123 6.86 2.73 8.59
CA ILE A 123 6.10 3.50 9.61
C ILE A 123 5.39 2.60 10.61
N ASP A 124 4.79 1.50 10.18
CA ASP A 124 4.02 0.61 11.06
C ASP A 124 4.08 -0.86 10.57
N PRO A 125 5.26 -1.50 10.63
CA PRO A 125 5.43 -2.86 10.13
C PRO A 125 4.64 -3.90 10.94
N LEU A 126 4.22 -3.59 12.17
CA LEU A 126 3.42 -4.49 13.00
C LEU A 126 1.91 -4.28 12.84
N GLY A 127 1.49 -3.12 12.31
CA GLY A 127 0.09 -2.80 12.01
C GLY A 127 -0.41 -3.35 10.67
N ILE A 128 0.48 -3.95 9.86
CA ILE A 128 0.11 -4.64 8.62
C ILE A 128 0.30 -6.15 8.72
N ALA A 129 -0.47 -6.88 7.93
CA ALA A 129 -0.24 -8.30 7.71
C ALA A 129 1.07 -8.47 6.95
N ASN A 130 2.13 -8.93 7.63
CA ASN A 130 3.36 -9.35 6.97
C ASN A 130 3.18 -10.78 6.45
N TRP A 131 3.56 -11.01 5.20
CA TRP A 131 3.56 -12.33 4.57
C TRP A 131 4.94 -12.57 3.97
#